data_AF-A0A920S2L4-F1
#
_entry.id   AF-A0A920S2L4-F1
#
_cell.length_a   1.000
_cell.length_b   1.000
_cell.length_c   1.000
_cell.angle_alpha   90.00
_cell.angle_beta   90.00
_cell.angle_gamma   90.00
#
_symmetry.space_group_name_H-M   'P 1'
#
loop_
_entity.id
_entity.type
_entity.pdbx_description
1 polymer ?
#
loop_
_entity_poly.entity_id
_entity_poly.type
_entity_poly.pdbx_seq_one_letter_code
_entity_poly.pdbx_strand_id
1 'polypeptide(L)' 'MIRLTPEIAMRIQRTLGSNIQMVLDECTHYPASKDEAMLSMKRSEQWALRSFESYEDLKQGSDSEIFWGLSKVECMET' A
#
# COMPACT_ATOMS: atom_id res chain seq x y z
N MET A 1 7.72 -9.19 -18.32
CA MET A 1 7.65 -8.05 -17.37
C MET A 1 6.38 -8.20 -16.56
N ILE A 2 6.47 -8.28 -15.24
CA ILE A 2 5.31 -8.43 -14.34
C ILE A 2 4.91 -7.02 -13.87
N ARG A 3 3.62 -6.67 -13.98
CA ARG A 3 3.09 -5.39 -13.53
C ARG A 3 2.53 -5.54 -12.12
N LEU A 4 3.14 -4.86 -11.15
CA LEU A 4 2.64 -4.79 -9.78
C LEU A 4 1.64 -3.65 -9.67
N THR A 5 0.41 -3.99 -9.30
CA THR A 5 -0.64 -3.04 -8.92
C THR A 5 -1.09 -3.34 -7.50
N PRO A 6 -1.74 -2.40 -6.78
CA PRO A 6 -2.25 -2.63 -5.43
C PRO A 6 -3.08 -3.93 -5.32
N GLU A 7 -3.94 -4.19 -6.29
CA GLU A 7 -4.82 -5.37 -6.33
C GLU A 7 -4.02 -6.68 -6.48
N ILE A 8 -3.01 -6.65 -7.36
CA ILE A 8 -2.14 -7.80 -7.60
C ILE A 8 -1.27 -8.06 -6.37
N ALA A 9 -0.78 -7.00 -5.71
CA ALA A 9 0.00 -7.10 -4.49
C ALA A 9 -0.81 -7.74 -3.35
N MET A 10 -2.07 -7.35 -3.15
CA MET A 10 -2.97 -7.97 -2.17
C MET A 10 -3.22 -9.45 -2.49
N ARG A 11 -3.52 -9.77 -3.75
CA ARG A 11 -3.72 -11.17 -4.16
C ARG A 11 -2.48 -12.03 -3.93
N ILE A 12 -1.28 -11.50 -4.20
CA ILE A 12 -0.03 -12.21 -3.96
C ILE A 12 0.18 -12.44 -2.46
N GLN A 13 0.05 -11.41 -1.63
CA GLN A 13 0.22 -11.52 -0.18
C GLN A 13 -0.77 -12.51 0.45
N ARG A 14 -2.00 -12.53 -0.03
CA ARG A 14 -3.03 -13.51 0.34
C ARG A 14 -2.68 -14.93 -0.10
N THR A 15 -2.21 -15.10 -1.34
CA THR A 15 -1.80 -16.42 -1.87
C THR A 15 -0.61 -16.98 -1.09
N LEU A 16 0.27 -16.10 -0.60
CA LEU A 16 1.39 -16.46 0.27
C LEU A 16 0.95 -16.76 1.72
N GLY A 17 -0.31 -16.48 2.09
CA GLY A 17 -0.83 -16.67 3.44
C GLY A 17 -0.25 -15.67 4.46
N SER A 18 0.04 -14.44 4.04
CA SER A 18 0.62 -13.43 4.92
C SER A 18 -0.38 -13.03 6.01
N ASN A 19 0.01 -13.20 7.28
CA ASN A 19 -0.83 -12.78 8.41
C ASN A 19 -1.02 -11.24 8.45
N ILE A 20 -0.02 -10.50 8.00
CA ILE A 20 -0.05 -9.03 7.92
C ILE A 20 0.08 -8.66 6.45
N GLN A 21 -0.98 -8.05 5.90
CA GLN A 21 -0.96 -7.55 4.53
C GLN A 21 -0.64 -6.06 4.54
N MET A 22 0.43 -5.69 3.83
CA MET A 22 0.89 -4.30 3.72
C MET A 22 0.44 -3.69 2.40
N VAL A 23 0.00 -2.43 2.48
CA VAL A 23 -0.31 -1.62 1.29
C VAL A 23 0.95 -1.42 0.43
N LEU A 24 0.76 -1.44 -0.89
CA LEU A 24 1.82 -1.06 -1.83
C LEU A 24 2.08 0.45 -1.75
N ASP A 25 3.34 0.83 -1.51
CA ASP A 25 3.76 2.23 -1.36
C ASP A 25 4.80 2.66 -2.41
N GLU A 26 4.81 3.94 -2.78
CA GLU A 26 5.83 4.54 -3.65
C GLU A 26 6.89 5.27 -2.82
N CYS A 27 8.03 4.66 -2.54
CA CYS A 27 9.09 5.36 -1.80
C CYS A 27 9.64 6.56 -2.60
N THR A 28 9.57 7.76 -2.04
CA THR A 28 10.22 8.96 -2.60
C THR A 28 11.69 8.97 -2.19
N HIS A 29 12.61 9.11 -3.15
CA HIS A 29 14.05 9.16 -2.85
C HIS A 29 14.41 10.48 -2.18
N TYR A 30 15.25 10.43 -1.14
CA TYR A 30 15.79 11.63 -0.51
C TYR A 30 17.07 12.09 -1.22
N PRO A 31 17.26 13.40 -1.50
CA PRO A 31 16.35 14.52 -1.22
C PRO A 31 15.25 14.67 -2.28
N ALA A 32 14.00 14.84 -1.84
CA ALA A 32 12.86 15.13 -2.70
C ALA A 32 12.37 16.56 -2.43
N SER A 33 11.91 17.25 -3.47
CA SER A 33 11.17 18.50 -3.27
C SER A 33 9.85 18.24 -2.53
N LYS A 34 9.32 19.27 -1.86
CA LYS A 34 8.00 19.17 -1.20
C LYS A 34 6.89 18.77 -2.19
N ASP A 35 6.97 19.22 -3.42
CA ASP A 35 5.98 18.90 -4.46
C ASP A 35 6.07 17.43 -4.90
N GLU A 36 7.28 16.88 -5.05
CA GLU A 36 7.49 15.45 -5.35
C GLU A 36 7.05 14.56 -4.17
N ALA A 37 7.38 14.95 -2.95
CA ALA A 37 6.94 14.26 -1.74
C ALA A 37 5.41 14.25 -1.62
N MET A 38 4.76 15.39 -1.89
CA MET A 38 3.29 15.50 -1.87
C MET A 38 2.65 14.65 -2.97
N LEU A 39 3.23 14.62 -4.17
CA LEU A 39 2.71 13.81 -5.27
C LEU A 39 2.81 12.30 -4.95
N SER A 40 3.95 11.87 -4.42
CA SER A 40 4.14 10.49 -3.95
C SER A 40 3.17 10.13 -2.83
N MET A 41 3.01 11.01 -1.83
CA MET A 41 2.07 10.80 -0.73
C MET A 41 0.63 10.63 -1.24
N LYS A 42 0.16 11.50 -2.14
CA LYS A 42 -1.18 11.38 -2.74
C LYS A 42 -1.36 10.06 -3.50
N ARG A 43 -0.34 9.61 -4.24
CA ARG A 43 -0.41 8.32 -4.94
C ARG A 43 -0.50 7.15 -3.95
N SER A 44 0.26 7.22 -2.88
CA SER A 44 0.31 6.21 -1.81
C SER A 44 -1.03 6.10 -1.08
N GLU A 45 -1.68 7.23 -0.81
CA GLU A 45 -3.03 7.30 -0.24
C GLU A 45 -4.08 6.66 -1.17
N GLN A 46 -4.04 6.99 -2.47
CA GLN A 46 -4.93 6.36 -3.47
C GLN A 46 -4.71 4.85 -3.57
N TRP A 47 -3.47 4.39 -3.44
CA TRP A 47 -3.14 2.96 -3.44
C TRP A 47 -3.56 2.27 -2.15
N ALA A 48 -3.52 2.97 -1.02
CA ALA A 48 -4.05 2.46 0.24
C ALA A 48 -5.56 2.19 0.16
N LEU A 49 -6.33 3.11 -0.40
CA LEU A 49 -7.77 2.93 -0.59
C LEU A 49 -8.07 1.70 -1.47
N ARG A 50 -7.40 1.60 -2.64
CA ARG A 50 -7.57 0.47 -3.56
C ARG A 50 -7.13 -0.87 -2.96
N SER A 51 -6.09 -0.85 -2.13
CA SER A 51 -5.62 -2.05 -1.41
C SER A 51 -6.64 -2.49 -0.37
N PHE A 52 -7.26 -1.55 0.34
CA PHE A 52 -8.30 -1.84 1.32
C PHE A 52 -9.55 -2.43 0.66
N GLU A 53 -10.01 -1.87 -0.45
CA GLU A 53 -11.12 -2.41 -1.25
C GLU A 53 -10.81 -3.85 -1.70
N SER A 54 -9.62 -4.07 -2.25
CA SER A 54 -9.18 -5.41 -2.66
C SER A 54 -9.07 -6.40 -1.51
N TYR A 55 -8.64 -5.92 -0.33
CA TYR A 55 -8.52 -6.74 0.87
C TYR A 55 -9.91 -7.20 1.35
N GLU A 56 -10.88 -6.30 1.43
CA GLU A 56 -12.26 -6.64 1.82
C GLU A 56 -12.93 -7.58 0.80
N ASP A 57 -12.68 -7.41 -0.50
CA ASP A 57 -13.18 -8.32 -1.54
C ASP A 57 -12.59 -9.74 -1.44
N LEU A 58 -11.34 -9.87 -0.97
CA LEU A 58 -10.64 -11.15 -0.85
C LEU A 58 -10.87 -11.85 0.50
N LYS A 59 -11.42 -11.14 1.48
CA LYS A 59 -11.66 -11.61 2.84
C LYS A 59 -12.74 -12.68 2.86
N GLN A 60 -12.40 -13.85 3.38
CA GLN A 60 -13.33 -14.94 3.63
C GLN A 60 -13.66 -14.98 5.13
N GLY A 61 -14.87 -15.42 5.48
CA GLY A 61 -15.43 -15.30 6.84
C GLY A 61 -14.66 -15.97 7.99
N SER A 62 -13.53 -16.63 7.73
CA SER A 62 -12.67 -17.30 8.72
C SER A 62 -11.23 -16.75 8.77
N ASP A 63 -10.92 -15.65 8.07
CA ASP A 63 -9.56 -15.14 8.00
C ASP A 63 -9.15 -14.35 9.25
N SER A 64 -7.93 -14.58 9.71
CA SER A 64 -7.28 -13.88 10.84
C SER A 64 -6.26 -12.84 10.39
N GLU A 65 -6.24 -12.52 9.09
CA GLU A 65 -5.29 -11.58 8.52
C GLU A 65 -5.62 -10.14 8.92
N ILE A 66 -4.59 -9.31 9.02
CA ILE A 66 -4.69 -7.91 9.42
C ILE A 66 -4.18 -7.03 8.30
N PHE A 67 -4.96 -6.02 7.92
CA PHE A 67 -4.58 -4.99 6.97
C PHE A 67 -3.78 -3.89 7.69
N TRP A 68 -2.55 -3.63 7.24
CA TRP A 68 -1.69 -2.57 7.79
C TRP A 68 -1.69 -1.34 6.88
N GLY A 69 -2.25 -0.24 7.38
CA GLY A 69 -2.33 1.04 6.67
C GLY A 69 -1.00 1.79 6.60
N LEU A 70 -0.95 2.80 5.72
CA LEU A 70 0.22 3.68 5.56
C LEU A 70 0.06 4.95 6.41
N SER A 71 1.11 5.32 7.15
CA SER A 71 1.30 6.67 7.70
C SER A 71 2.58 7.23 7.11
N LYS A 72 2.44 8.10 6.11
CA LYS A 72 3.59 8.68 5.41
C LYS A 72 3.71 10.15 5.82
N VAL A 73 4.47 10.41 6.87
CA VAL A 73 4.68 11.77 7.43
C VAL A 73 6.12 12.27 7.22
N GLU A 74 7.07 11.38 6.91
CA GLU A 74 8.51 11.68 7.06
C GLU A 74 9.15 12.56 5.97
N CYS A 75 8.51 12.83 4.82
CA CYS A 75 9.15 13.61 3.76
C CYS A 75 8.99 15.15 3.87
N MET A 76 8.34 15.69 4.91
CA MET A 76 8.06 17.14 4.99
C MET A 76 9.00 17.96 5.90
N GLU A 77 9.87 17.32 6.69
CA GLU A 77 10.64 18.00 7.75
C GLU A 77 12.16 18.21 7.50
N THR A 78 12.61 18.36 6.25
CA THR A 78 13.94 18.98 5.98
C THR A 78 13.92 19.93 4.80
#